data_AF-A0A538NLZ8-F1
#
_entry.id   AF-A0A538NLZ8-F1
#
_cell.length_a   1.000
_cell.length_b   1.000
_cell.length_c   1.000
_cell.angle_alpha   90.00
_cell.angle_beta   90.00
_cell.angle_gamma   90.00
#
_symmetry.space_group_name_H-M   'P 1'
#
loop_
_entity.id
_entity.type
_entity.pdbx_description
1 polymer ?
#
loop_
_entity_poly.entity_id
_entity_poly.type
_entity_poly.pdbx_seq_one_letter_code
_entity_poly.pdbx_strand_id
1 'polypeptide(L)' 'MQRTEVRAKRSNARLGYIFPDPKSPSGQSYSVYSAAFHFIPIERMKGEGYEAFLSLVEKKPATP' A
#
# COMPACT_ATOMS: atom_id res chain seq x y z
N MET A 1 -14.97 16.95 10.49
CA MET A 1 -14.93 15.48 10.34
C MET A 1 -13.50 15.03 10.62
N GLN A 2 -13.29 14.23 11.65
CA GLN A 2 -11.96 13.79 12.09
C GLN A 2 -11.42 12.78 11.07
N ARG A 3 -10.64 13.24 10.09
CA ARG A 3 -9.95 12.37 9.13
C ARG A 3 -8.56 12.12 9.65
N THR A 4 -8.17 10.86 9.77
CA THR A 4 -6.82 10.51 10.18
C THR A 4 -5.92 10.56 8.95
N GLU A 5 -4.96 11.48 8.97
CA GLU A 5 -3.99 11.64 7.88
C GLU A 5 -2.96 10.52 7.90
N VAL A 6 -2.65 9.96 6.74
CA VAL A 6 -1.61 8.95 6.56
C VAL A 6 -0.37 9.63 6.00
N ARG A 7 0.76 9.46 6.70
CA ARG A 7 2.07 10.00 6.31
C ARG A 7 3.12 8.91 6.22
N ALA A 8 4.10 9.11 5.35
CA ALA A 8 5.21 8.20 5.16
C ALA A 8 6.13 8.21 6.40
N LYS A 9 6.48 7.03 6.91
CA LYS A 9 7.30 6.89 8.13
C LYS A 9 8.70 7.52 7.98
N ARG A 10 9.31 7.44 6.79
CA ARG A 10 10.70 7.90 6.56
C ARG A 10 10.79 9.37 6.13
N SER A 11 9.89 9.84 5.28
CA SER A 11 9.94 11.18 4.68
C SER A 11 8.90 12.14 5.26
N ASN A 12 7.99 11.68 6.13
CA ASN A 12 6.82 12.43 6.60
C ASN A 12 5.94 12.99 5.46
N ALA A 13 6.11 12.46 4.24
CA ALA A 13 5.33 12.87 3.08
C ALA A 13 3.86 12.49 3.26
N ARG A 14 2.95 13.35 2.79
CA ARG A 14 1.52 13.10 2.84
C ARG A 14 1.14 12.02 1.83
N LEU A 15 0.56 10.93 2.32
CA LEU A 15 0.13 9.80 1.49
C LEU A 15 -1.38 9.82 1.22
N GLY A 16 -2.17 10.28 2.19
CA GLY A 16 -3.62 10.33 2.05
C GLY A 16 -4.35 10.33 3.40
N TYR A 17 -5.48 9.64 3.45
CA TYR A 17 -6.35 9.54 4.62
C TYR A 17 -6.83 8.12 4.83
N ILE A 18 -7.06 7.76 6.09
CA ILE A 18 -7.68 6.49 6.46
C ILE A 18 -9.11 6.73 6.94
N PHE A 19 -10.01 5.86 6.50
CA PHE A 19 -11.43 5.88 6.83
C PHE A 19 -11.84 4.54 7.43
N PRO A 20 -12.76 4.52 8.42
CA PRO A 20 -13.37 3.28 8.85
C PRO A 20 -14.25 2.73 7.71
N ASP A 21 -13.98 1.51 7.28
CA ASP A 21 -14.76 0.83 6.24
C ASP A 21 -15.12 -0.59 6.72
N PRO A 22 -16.39 -0.85 7.07
CA PRO A 22 -16.82 -2.14 7.60
C PRO A 22 -16.75 -3.27 6.55
N LYS A 23 -16.60 -2.94 5.27
CA LYS A 23 -16.46 -3.93 4.18
C LYS A 23 -15.02 -4.39 3.98
N SER A 24 -14.04 -3.64 4.47
CA SER A 24 -12.63 -4.01 4.37
C SER A 24 -12.31 -5.13 5.36
N PRO A 25 -11.49 -6.14 5.00
CA PRO A 25 -11.06 -7.20 5.91
C PRO A 25 -10.38 -6.68 7.19
N SER A 26 -9.86 -5.46 7.16
CA SER A 26 -9.20 -4.79 8.29
C SER A 26 -10.07 -3.74 9.00
N GLY A 27 -11.34 -3.59 8.58
CA GLY A 27 -12.26 -2.56 9.06
C GLY A 27 -11.88 -1.12 8.67
N GLN A 28 -10.86 -0.96 7.82
CA GLN A 28 -10.29 0.33 7.44
C GLN A 28 -10.00 0.39 5.94
N SER A 29 -10.26 1.54 5.34
CA SER A 29 -9.97 1.86 3.94
C SER A 29 -8.96 2.99 3.85
N TYR A 30 -7.86 2.73 3.13
CA TYR A 30 -6.79 3.69 2.90
C TYR A 30 -7.05 4.42 1.57
N SER A 31 -7.49 5.68 1.67
CA SER A 31 -7.61 6.56 0.50
C SER A 31 -6.30 7.29 0.30
N VAL A 32 -5.54 6.86 -0.70
CA VAL A 32 -4.19 7.35 -0.99
C VAL A 32 -4.12 8.11 -2.32
N TYR A 33 -3.22 9.09 -2.41
CA TYR A 33 -2.99 9.83 -3.65
C TYR A 33 -2.10 9.02 -4.60
N SER A 34 -2.53 8.82 -5.84
CA SER A 34 -1.71 8.12 -6.85
C SER A 34 -0.34 8.77 -7.05
N ALA A 35 -0.27 10.11 -7.01
CA ALA A 35 0.97 10.88 -7.16
C ALA A 35 1.99 10.65 -6.03
N ALA A 36 1.58 10.06 -4.90
CA ALA A 36 2.48 9.77 -3.78
C ALA A 36 3.19 8.41 -3.89
N PHE A 37 2.86 7.60 -4.91
CA PHE A 37 3.38 6.24 -5.07
C PHE A 37 3.96 6.03 -6.47
N HIS A 38 5.01 5.23 -6.54
CA HIS A 38 5.55 4.70 -7.78
C HIS A 38 5.25 3.21 -7.84
N PHE A 39 4.55 2.78 -8.88
CA PHE A 39 4.19 1.37 -9.05
C PHE A 39 5.34 0.60 -9.69
N ILE A 40 5.78 -0.48 -9.05
CA ILE A 40 6.83 -1.37 -9.54
C ILE A 40 6.20 -2.74 -9.81
N PRO A 41 6.16 -3.20 -11.08
CA PRO A 41 5.71 -4.55 -11.41
C PRO A 41 6.59 -5.62 -10.75
N ILE A 42 6.00 -6.76 -10.36
CA ILE A 42 6.69 -7.88 -9.69
C ILE A 42 7.92 -8.33 -10.51
N GLU A 43 7.78 -8.40 -11.83
CA GLU A 43 8.86 -8.78 -12.76
C GLU A 43 10.07 -7.83 -12.70
N ARG A 44 9.84 -6.55 -12.34
CA ARG A 44 10.89 -5.53 -12.21
C ARG A 44 11.44 -5.41 -10.79
N MET A 45 10.72 -5.89 -9.78
CA MET A 45 11.14 -5.78 -8.38
C MET A 45 12.54 -6.37 -8.14
N LYS A 46 12.86 -7.51 -8.75
CA LYS A 46 14.19 -8.14 -8.62
C LYS A 46 15.29 -7.26 -9.22
N GLY A 47 15.08 -6.72 -10.42
CA GLY A 47 16.05 -5.87 -11.11
C GLY A 47 16.25 -4.50 -10.45
N GLU A 48 15.23 -3.98 -9.78
CA GLU A 48 15.27 -2.68 -9.07
C GLU A 48 15.72 -2.81 -7.61
N GLY A 49 16.10 -4.00 -7.14
CA GLY A 49 16.63 -4.21 -5.79
C GLY A 49 15.56 -4.38 -4.70
N TYR A 50 14.30 -4.63 -5.08
CA TYR A 50 13.17 -4.87 -4.17
C TYR A 50 12.92 -6.38 -3.92
N GLU A 51 13.91 -7.24 -4.17
CA GLU A 51 13.79 -8.70 -4.00
C GLU A 51 13.30 -9.09 -2.58
N ALA A 52 13.77 -8.39 -1.55
CA ALA A 52 13.38 -8.64 -0.16
C ALA A 52 11.86 -8.47 0.13
N PHE A 53 11.13 -7.78 -0.75
CA PHE A 53 9.69 -7.57 -0.62
C PHE A 53 8.86 -8.58 -1.43
N LEU A 54 9.49 -9.39 -2.30
CA LEU A 54 8.77 -10.37 -3.12
C LEU A 54 7.96 -11.34 -2.27
N SER A 55 8.49 -11.80 -1.14
CA SER A 55 7.77 -12.70 -0.23
C SER A 55 6.48 -12.12 0.37
N LEU A 56 6.32 -10.78 0.38
CA LEU A 56 5.09 -10.12 0.83
C LEU A 56 4.04 -10.03 -0.27
N VAL A 57 4.46 -10.04 -1.53
CA VAL A 57 3.61 -9.86 -2.71
C VAL A 57 3.25 -11.21 -3.34
N GLU A 58 4.14 -12.19 -3.30
CA GLU A 58 3.95 -13.56 -3.81
C GLU A 58 3.04 -14.43 -2.91
N LYS A 59 2.02 -13.82 -2.29
CA LYS A 59 1.02 -14.59 -1.56
C LYS A 59 0.02 -15.17 -2.56
N LYS A 60 0.26 -16.45 -2.88
CA LYS A 60 -0.58 -17.51 -3.48
C LYS A 60 -1.83 -17.03 -4.26
N PRO A 61 -2.01 -17.41 -5.54
CA PRO A 61 -3.24 -17.10 -6.27
C PRO A 61 -4.43 -17.56 -5.44
N ALA A 62 -5.37 -16.64 -5.20
CA ALA A 62 -6.67 -16.98 -4.66
C ALA A 62 -7.22 -18.08 -5.55
N THR A 63 -7.34 -19.29 -4.99
CA THR A 63 -8.00 -20.40 -5.66
C THR A 63 -9.40 -19.92 -6.06
N PRO A 64 -9.82 -20.10 -7.33
CA PRO A 64 -11.18 -19.79 -7.75
C PRO A 64 -12.22 -20.60 -6.98
#